data_AF-A0AAU3T5B8-F1
#
_entry.id   AF-A0AAU3T5B8-F1
#
_cell.length_a   1.000
_cell.length_b   1.000
_cell.length_c   1.000
_cell.angle_alpha   90.00
_cell.angle_beta   90.00
_cell.angle_gamma   90.00
#
_symmetry.space_group_name_H-M   'P 1'
#
loop_
_entity.id
_entity.type
_entity.pdbx_description
1 polymer ?
#
loop_
_entity_poly.entity_id
_entity_poly.type
_entity_poly.pdbx_seq_one_letter_code
_entity_poly.pdbx_strand_id
1 'polypeptide(L)'
;MSQPEMQPEGPPREPRDSREEGSGPMAAGDLTGGPFPLGDWGEPAERLDELYRRVEADALRTAEWYLSDRAWKRRGARVLRIGAATGAVTGAAMPLLELTGSASGLLPYGYLSLLLGAACLACDRFFGLTSGWMRDVATAQAVQRRLQTLQFDWASENVREVLGPTEGTASEAAERCLTVLRRFSEDVTELVRSETAEWMVEFSSGPAPLVMQSLGAPSSRAEAGLPPARFPLPPGTRPNMPRQRPPEQPR
;
A
#
# COMPACT_ATOMS: atom_id res chain seq x y z
N MET A 1 -13.62 -71.11 23.08
CA MET A 1 -13.11 -69.90 23.74
C MET A 1 -11.61 -69.88 23.49
N SER A 2 -11.20 -69.47 22.30
CA SER A 2 -10.73 -68.10 21.98
C SER A 2 -9.28 -67.90 22.44
N GLN A 3 -8.33 -68.28 21.56
CA GLN A 3 -6.97 -67.76 21.61
C GLN A 3 -7.01 -66.26 21.25
N PRO A 4 -6.25 -65.39 21.96
CA PRO A 4 -6.12 -64.00 21.58
C PRO A 4 -5.11 -63.85 20.44
N GLU A 5 -5.51 -63.21 19.35
CA GLU A 5 -4.64 -62.84 18.25
C GLU A 5 -3.61 -61.79 18.73
N MET A 6 -2.32 -62.08 18.56
CA MET A 6 -1.25 -61.10 18.69
C MET A 6 -1.19 -60.24 17.42
N GLN A 7 -1.51 -58.96 17.53
CA GLN A 7 -1.17 -57.96 16.52
C GLN A 7 0.28 -57.49 16.74
N PRO A 8 1.13 -57.43 15.71
CA PRO A 8 2.49 -56.92 15.86
C PRO A 8 2.47 -55.40 15.99
N GLU A 9 3.12 -54.90 17.03
CA GLU A 9 3.37 -53.46 17.22
C GLU A 9 4.14 -52.89 16.03
N GLY A 10 3.61 -51.81 15.44
CA GLY A 10 4.31 -51.01 14.43
C GLY A 10 5.40 -50.14 15.07
N PRO A 11 6.45 -49.77 14.32
CA PRO A 11 7.63 -49.12 14.88
C PRO A 11 7.34 -47.69 15.37
N PRO A 12 8.18 -47.15 16.28
CA PRO A 12 7.97 -45.86 16.93
C PRO A 12 7.94 -44.72 15.91
N ARG A 13 6.92 -43.86 15.97
CA ARG A 13 6.91 -42.60 15.23
C ARG A 13 7.93 -41.65 15.85
N GLU A 14 9.05 -41.45 15.16
CA GLU A 14 9.98 -40.36 15.43
C GLU A 14 9.27 -39.00 15.33
N PRO A 15 9.67 -38.00 16.12
CA PRO A 15 9.08 -36.68 16.09
C PRO A 15 9.31 -36.06 14.71
N ARG A 16 8.20 -35.72 14.04
CA ARG A 16 8.22 -35.04 12.75
C ARG A 16 8.92 -33.70 12.92
N ASP A 17 10.12 -33.60 12.35
CA ASP A 17 10.82 -32.35 12.11
C ASP A 17 9.85 -31.33 11.50
N SER A 18 9.82 -30.16 12.12
CA SER A 18 9.18 -28.93 11.68
C SER A 18 9.80 -28.47 10.36
N ARG A 19 9.40 -29.10 9.26
CA ARG A 19 9.85 -28.76 7.91
C ARG A 19 8.81 -27.91 7.21
N GLU A 20 9.06 -26.61 7.22
CA GLU A 20 8.80 -25.68 6.11
C GLU A 20 7.52 -25.95 5.29
N GLU A 21 6.36 -25.64 5.86
CA GLU A 21 5.20 -25.26 5.06
C GLU A 21 5.45 -23.79 4.64
N GLY A 22 5.82 -23.48 3.40
CA GLY A 22 5.06 -23.81 2.21
C GLY A 22 4.29 -22.54 1.84
N SER A 23 4.91 -21.71 0.99
CA SER A 23 4.40 -20.43 0.47
C SER A 23 3.03 -20.56 -0.22
N GLY A 24 1.97 -20.61 0.57
CA GLY A 24 0.57 -20.45 0.13
C GLY A 24 0.09 -19.01 0.30
N PRO A 25 -1.01 -18.61 -0.37
CA PRO A 25 -1.63 -17.31 -0.12
C PRO A 25 -2.11 -17.27 1.33
N MET A 26 -1.65 -16.26 2.10
CA MET A 26 -1.92 -16.10 3.53
C MET A 26 -3.38 -16.41 3.86
N ALA A 27 -3.61 -17.44 4.70
CA ALA A 27 -4.88 -17.55 5.39
C ALA A 27 -5.02 -16.30 6.27
N ALA A 28 -6.18 -15.64 6.25
CA ALA A 28 -6.41 -14.37 6.94
C ALA A 28 -6.07 -14.34 8.45
N GLY A 29 -5.82 -15.50 9.08
CA GLY A 29 -5.31 -15.61 10.45
C GLY A 29 -3.80 -15.34 10.62
N ASP A 30 -3.04 -15.24 9.54
CA ASP A 30 -1.58 -14.99 9.56
C ASP A 30 -1.23 -13.48 9.54
N LEU A 31 -2.24 -12.62 9.40
CA LEU A 31 -2.12 -11.15 9.54
C LEU A 31 -2.12 -10.71 11.02
N THR A 32 -2.59 -11.60 11.90
CA THR A 32 -2.45 -11.48 13.35
C THR A 32 -1.28 -12.35 13.75
N GLY A 33 -0.13 -11.75 14.04
CA GLY A 33 1.14 -12.43 14.28
C GLY A 33 1.03 -13.69 15.16
N GLY A 34 1.97 -14.62 14.95
CA GLY A 34 2.00 -15.91 15.64
C GLY A 34 1.93 -15.80 17.16
N PRO A 35 1.60 -16.89 17.87
CA PRO A 35 1.33 -16.88 19.31
C PRO A 35 2.45 -16.19 20.09
N PHE A 36 2.09 -15.21 20.92
CA PHE A 36 3.02 -14.47 21.77
C PHE A 36 3.83 -15.48 22.62
N PRO A 37 5.17 -15.40 22.65
CA PRO A 37 5.96 -16.37 23.38
C PRO A 37 5.63 -16.25 24.88
N LEU A 38 4.98 -17.28 25.41
CA LEU A 38 4.76 -17.49 26.83
C LEU A 38 5.93 -18.33 27.35
N GLY A 39 6.96 -17.73 27.94
CA GLY A 39 7.99 -18.52 28.59
C GLY A 39 9.29 -17.80 28.95
N ASP A 40 9.55 -17.73 30.26
CA ASP A 40 10.78 -17.38 30.99
C ASP A 40 11.48 -16.05 30.64
N TRP A 41 11.24 -15.03 31.49
CA TRP A 41 11.88 -13.70 31.48
C TRP A 41 13.19 -13.67 32.28
N GLY A 42 13.77 -14.83 32.59
CA GLY A 42 15.05 -14.93 33.32
C GLY A 42 16.21 -14.21 32.61
N GLU A 43 16.17 -14.15 31.28
CA GLU A 43 17.12 -13.43 30.42
C GLU A 43 16.38 -12.43 29.53
N PRO A 44 16.11 -11.21 30.04
CA PRO A 44 15.22 -10.26 29.38
C PRO A 44 15.76 -9.75 28.03
N ALA A 45 17.08 -9.59 27.88
CA ALA A 45 17.69 -9.08 26.65
C ALA A 45 17.51 -10.02 25.46
N GLU A 46 17.73 -11.33 25.63
CA GLU A 46 17.57 -12.31 24.55
C GLU A 46 16.11 -12.43 24.10
N ARG A 47 15.17 -12.37 25.06
CA ARG A 47 13.73 -12.41 24.76
C ARG A 47 13.24 -11.17 24.04
N LEU A 48 13.78 -10.01 24.40
CA LEU A 48 13.51 -8.76 23.70
C LEU A 48 14.02 -8.81 22.25
N ASP A 49 15.21 -9.35 22.00
CA ASP A 49 15.72 -9.55 20.64
C ASP A 49 14.88 -10.55 19.83
N GLU A 50 14.45 -11.66 20.45
CA GLU A 50 13.57 -12.64 19.80
C GLU A 50 12.21 -12.02 19.40
N LEU A 51 11.62 -11.21 20.29
CA LEU A 51 10.40 -10.46 20.02
C LEU A 51 10.61 -9.45 18.88
N TYR A 52 11.71 -8.71 18.90
CA TYR A 52 12.07 -7.77 17.83
C TYR A 52 12.17 -8.48 16.48
N ARG A 53 12.93 -9.58 16.39
CA ARG A 53 13.10 -10.34 15.13
C ARG A 53 11.79 -10.91 14.62
N ARG A 54 10.91 -11.35 15.52
CA ARG A 54 9.58 -11.85 15.14
C ARG A 54 8.73 -10.72 14.55
N VAL A 55 8.65 -9.57 15.23
CA VAL A 55 7.91 -8.40 14.77
C VAL A 55 8.45 -7.88 13.43
N GLU A 56 9.77 -7.84 13.27
CA GLU A 56 10.43 -7.48 12.01
C GLU A 56 10.08 -8.46 10.88
N ALA A 57 10.17 -9.77 11.14
CA ALA A 57 9.82 -10.79 10.16
C ALA A 57 8.34 -10.71 9.76
N ASP A 58 7.43 -10.46 10.70
CA ASP A 58 6.00 -10.33 10.46
C ASP A 58 5.70 -9.11 9.57
N ALA A 59 6.37 -7.98 9.82
CA ALA A 59 6.25 -6.78 8.99
C ALA A 59 6.80 -6.99 7.57
N LEU A 60 7.95 -7.67 7.44
CA LEU A 60 8.53 -8.01 6.14
C LEU A 60 7.62 -8.96 5.34
N ARG A 61 7.06 -9.98 5.99
CA ARG A 61 6.09 -10.89 5.35
C ARG A 61 4.84 -10.13 4.89
N THR A 62 4.33 -9.22 5.72
CA THR A 62 3.19 -8.37 5.35
C THR A 62 3.52 -7.53 4.11
N ALA A 63 4.67 -6.86 4.09
CA ALA A 63 5.09 -6.08 2.93
C ALA A 63 5.26 -6.93 1.66
N GLU A 64 5.82 -8.13 1.77
CA GLU A 64 5.97 -9.05 0.65
C GLU A 64 4.62 -9.55 0.15
N TRP A 65 3.66 -9.82 1.05
CA TRP A 65 2.30 -10.21 0.67
C TRP A 65 1.65 -9.16 -0.24
N TYR A 66 1.71 -7.88 0.12
CA TYR A 66 1.24 -6.78 -0.74
C TYR A 66 1.99 -6.73 -2.08
N LEU A 67 3.28 -7.05 -2.11
CA LEU A 67 4.07 -7.00 -3.35
C LEU A 67 3.93 -8.25 -4.24
N SER A 68 3.50 -9.39 -3.70
CA SER A 68 3.51 -10.69 -4.38
C SER A 68 2.64 -10.74 -5.64
N ASP A 69 1.48 -10.07 -5.63
CA ASP A 69 0.52 -10.07 -6.74
C ASP A 69 0.78 -8.96 -7.79
N ARG A 70 1.82 -8.14 -7.59
CA ARG A 70 2.08 -6.94 -8.41
C ARG A 70 2.34 -7.24 -9.88
N ALA A 71 2.99 -8.38 -10.18
CA ALA A 71 3.50 -8.65 -11.52
C ALA A 71 2.36 -8.94 -12.51
N TRP A 72 1.36 -9.70 -12.07
CA TRP A 72 0.18 -10.01 -12.88
C TRP A 72 -0.71 -8.78 -13.06
N LYS A 73 -1.04 -8.07 -11.97
CA LYS A 73 -1.81 -6.81 -12.02
C LYS A 73 -1.16 -5.76 -12.91
N ARG A 74 0.16 -5.56 -12.79
CA ARG A 74 0.93 -4.62 -13.63
C ARG A 74 0.94 -5.02 -15.11
N ARG A 75 1.10 -6.32 -15.42
CA ARG A 75 1.05 -6.80 -16.81
C ARG A 75 -0.35 -6.60 -17.40
N GLY A 76 -1.39 -6.96 -16.65
CA GLY A 76 -2.79 -6.74 -17.05
C GLY A 76 -3.09 -5.28 -17.34
N ALA A 77 -2.76 -4.38 -16.41
CA ALA A 77 -2.92 -2.93 -16.58
C ALA A 77 -2.17 -2.40 -17.82
N ARG A 78 -0.93 -2.89 -18.06
CA ARG A 78 -0.15 -2.48 -19.24
C ARG A 78 -0.76 -2.98 -20.54
N VAL A 79 -1.23 -4.22 -20.59
CA VAL A 79 -1.92 -4.78 -21.77
C VAL A 79 -3.20 -3.99 -22.07
N LEU A 80 -4.00 -3.67 -21.05
CA LEU A 80 -5.21 -2.87 -21.21
C LEU A 80 -4.90 -1.45 -21.70
N ARG A 81 -3.84 -0.81 -21.21
CA ARG A 81 -3.42 0.52 -21.70
C ARG A 81 -2.93 0.48 -23.14
N ILE A 82 -2.17 -0.53 -23.53
CA ILE A 82 -1.72 -0.71 -24.92
C ILE A 82 -2.93 -0.97 -25.81
N GLY A 83 -3.88 -1.80 -25.37
CA GLY A 83 -5.14 -2.05 -26.08
C GLY A 83 -5.96 -0.78 -26.27
N ALA A 84 -6.11 0.04 -25.22
CA ALA A 84 -6.79 1.33 -25.28
C ALA A 84 -6.12 2.32 -26.25
N ALA A 85 -4.78 2.45 -26.16
CA ALA A 85 -4.02 3.34 -27.04
C ALA A 85 -4.09 2.89 -28.50
N THR A 86 -3.92 1.59 -28.76
CA THR A 86 -4.04 1.02 -30.10
C THR A 86 -5.45 1.26 -30.63
N GLY A 87 -6.48 0.93 -29.83
CA GLY A 87 -7.89 1.14 -30.18
C GLY A 87 -8.23 2.59 -30.54
N ALA A 88 -7.66 3.56 -29.81
CA ALA A 88 -7.83 4.98 -30.12
C ALA A 88 -7.10 5.39 -31.42
N VAL A 89 -5.86 4.95 -31.61
CA VAL A 89 -5.06 5.28 -32.80
C VAL A 89 -5.68 4.69 -34.06
N THR A 90 -5.98 3.39 -34.08
CA THR A 90 -6.62 2.75 -35.23
C THR A 90 -8.05 3.24 -35.42
N GLY A 91 -8.76 3.55 -34.34
CA GLY A 91 -10.10 4.13 -34.37
C GLY A 91 -10.16 5.52 -35.03
N ALA A 92 -9.13 6.33 -34.84
CA ALA A 92 -9.00 7.65 -35.47
C ALA A 92 -8.39 7.57 -36.88
N ALA A 93 -7.44 6.66 -37.11
CA ALA A 93 -6.74 6.54 -38.39
C ALA A 93 -7.62 5.96 -39.51
N MET A 94 -8.46 4.95 -39.20
CA MET A 94 -9.27 4.27 -40.21
C MET A 94 -10.26 5.21 -40.94
N PRO A 95 -11.03 6.08 -40.24
CA PRO A 95 -11.89 7.07 -40.90
C PRO A 95 -11.12 8.10 -41.75
N LEU A 96 -9.90 8.47 -41.35
CA LEU A 96 -9.07 9.42 -42.09
C LEU A 96 -8.52 8.80 -43.39
N LEU A 97 -8.17 7.52 -43.37
CA LEU A 97 -7.72 6.80 -44.57
C LEU A 97 -8.85 6.63 -45.59
N GLU A 98 -10.07 6.42 -45.12
CA GLU A 98 -11.25 6.36 -46.00
C GLU A 98 -11.62 7.73 -46.56
N LEU A 99 -11.52 8.81 -45.75
CA LEU A 99 -11.75 10.18 -46.22
C LEU A 99 -10.74 10.63 -47.29
N THR A 100 -9.48 10.17 -47.20
CA THR A 100 -8.43 10.46 -48.18
C THR A 100 -8.54 9.61 -49.45
N GLY A 101 -9.51 8.70 -49.53
CA GLY A 101 -9.72 7.83 -50.68
C GLY A 101 -8.64 6.75 -50.86
N SER A 102 -7.79 6.55 -49.86
CA SER A 102 -6.66 5.60 -49.92
C SER A 102 -7.09 4.13 -49.79
N ALA A 103 -8.23 3.88 -49.15
CA ALA A 103 -8.85 2.56 -49.00
C ALA A 103 -10.36 2.71 -48.69
N SER A 104 -11.18 1.75 -49.09
CA SER A 104 -12.64 1.75 -48.87
C SER A 104 -13.08 0.69 -47.87
N GLY A 105 -14.12 0.98 -47.08
CA GLY A 105 -14.71 0.04 -46.12
C GLY A 105 -13.97 -0.08 -44.78
N LEU A 106 -13.19 0.93 -44.38
CA LEU A 106 -12.42 0.94 -43.13
C LEU A 106 -13.20 1.48 -41.93
N LEU A 107 -14.26 2.25 -42.16
CA LEU A 107 -15.11 2.87 -41.13
C LEU A 107 -15.61 1.89 -40.06
N PRO A 108 -16.18 0.71 -40.41
CA PRO A 108 -16.65 -0.25 -39.42
C PRO A 108 -15.52 -0.75 -38.51
N TYR A 109 -14.32 -0.96 -39.06
CA TYR A 109 -13.14 -1.39 -38.31
C TYR A 109 -12.61 -0.27 -37.39
N GLY A 110 -12.75 1.00 -37.80
CA GLY A 110 -12.50 2.16 -36.93
C GLY A 110 -13.43 2.17 -35.71
N TYR A 111 -14.73 1.97 -35.90
CA TYR A 111 -15.68 1.90 -34.79
C TYR A 111 -15.43 0.70 -33.86
N LEU A 112 -15.15 -0.49 -34.42
CA LEU A 112 -14.78 -1.67 -33.64
C LEU A 112 -13.51 -1.44 -32.81
N SER A 113 -12.53 -0.75 -33.38
CA SER A 113 -11.29 -0.36 -32.71
C SER A 113 -11.54 0.59 -31.53
N LEU A 114 -12.40 1.59 -31.71
CA LEU A 114 -12.81 2.50 -30.62
C LEU A 114 -13.56 1.75 -29.51
N LEU A 115 -14.46 0.83 -29.89
CA LEU A 115 -15.21 0.01 -28.94
C LEU A 115 -14.28 -0.90 -28.12
N LEU A 116 -13.29 -1.52 -28.77
CA LEU A 116 -12.27 -2.31 -28.09
C LEU A 116 -11.46 -1.43 -27.13
N GLY A 117 -11.05 -0.23 -27.54
CA GLY A 117 -10.32 0.69 -26.68
C GLY A 117 -11.14 1.11 -25.45
N ALA A 118 -12.43 1.41 -25.64
CA ALA A 118 -13.36 1.71 -24.54
C ALA A 118 -13.55 0.51 -23.60
N ALA A 119 -13.67 -0.70 -24.14
CA ALA A 119 -13.75 -1.93 -23.36
C ALA A 119 -12.48 -2.15 -22.52
N CYS A 120 -11.29 -1.90 -23.07
CA CYS A 120 -10.04 -1.99 -22.31
C CYS A 120 -10.02 -1.03 -21.11
N LEU A 121 -10.50 0.22 -21.28
CA LEU A 121 -10.60 1.19 -20.19
C LEU A 121 -11.64 0.77 -19.15
N ALA A 122 -12.79 0.27 -19.59
CA ALA A 122 -13.84 -0.23 -18.71
C ALA A 122 -13.36 -1.44 -17.88
N CYS A 123 -12.63 -2.37 -18.50
CA CYS A 123 -12.00 -3.48 -17.79
C CYS A 123 -10.97 -3.01 -16.76
N ASP A 124 -10.07 -2.08 -17.12
CA ASP A 124 -9.06 -1.56 -16.18
C ASP A 124 -9.73 -0.89 -14.96
N ARG A 125 -10.83 -0.17 -15.19
CA ARG A 125 -11.62 0.49 -14.15
C ARG A 125 -12.43 -0.48 -13.29
N PHE A 126 -13.04 -1.49 -13.89
CA PHE A 126 -13.89 -2.47 -13.19
C PHE A 126 -13.05 -3.41 -12.32
N PHE A 127 -11.94 -3.91 -12.86
CA PHE A 127 -11.03 -4.77 -12.12
C PHE A 127 -10.08 -3.97 -11.21
N GLY A 128 -10.01 -2.65 -11.37
CA GLY A 128 -9.12 -1.79 -10.59
C GLY A 128 -7.66 -2.21 -10.72
N LEU A 129 -7.25 -2.81 -11.85
CA LEU A 129 -5.92 -3.41 -11.96
C LEU A 129 -4.84 -2.37 -11.73
N THR A 130 -5.01 -1.19 -12.33
CA THR A 130 -4.12 -0.04 -12.19
C THR A 130 -4.09 0.54 -10.78
N SER A 131 -5.25 0.74 -10.14
CA SER A 131 -5.32 1.34 -8.79
C SER A 131 -4.87 0.34 -7.71
N GLY A 132 -5.23 -0.93 -7.88
CA GLY A 132 -4.89 -2.03 -6.98
C GLY A 132 -3.38 -2.18 -6.80
N TRP A 133 -2.61 -2.34 -7.89
CA TRP A 133 -1.16 -2.53 -7.73
C TRP A 133 -0.45 -1.28 -7.17
N MET A 134 -0.97 -0.07 -7.45
CA MET A 134 -0.41 1.16 -6.88
C MET A 134 -0.72 1.26 -5.38
N ARG A 135 -1.93 0.90 -4.95
CA ARG A 135 -2.31 0.84 -3.54
C ARG A 135 -1.48 -0.21 -2.81
N ASP A 136 -1.36 -1.41 -3.36
CA ASP A 136 -0.53 -2.49 -2.81
C ASP A 136 0.94 -2.02 -2.58
N VAL A 137 1.52 -1.33 -3.57
CA VAL A 137 2.88 -0.76 -3.46
C VAL A 137 2.95 0.34 -2.40
N ALA A 138 1.96 1.23 -2.33
CA ALA A 138 1.93 2.31 -1.35
C ALA A 138 1.84 1.76 0.09
N THR A 139 1.00 0.74 0.33
CA THR A 139 0.87 0.08 1.62
C THR A 139 2.16 -0.65 2.00
N ALA A 140 2.77 -1.38 1.07
CA ALA A 140 4.07 -2.03 1.30
C ALA A 140 5.17 -1.01 1.66
N GLN A 141 5.23 0.14 0.96
CA GLN A 141 6.17 1.21 1.27
C GLN A 141 5.91 1.85 2.63
N ALA A 142 4.63 2.02 3.02
CA ALA A 142 4.27 2.54 4.34
C ALA A 142 4.73 1.59 5.45
N VAL A 143 4.54 0.27 5.28
CA VAL A 143 5.07 -0.75 6.22
C VAL A 143 6.60 -0.65 6.31
N GLN A 144 7.30 -0.62 5.17
CA GLN A 144 8.78 -0.53 5.15
C GLN A 144 9.30 0.73 5.86
N ARG A 145 8.66 1.89 5.65
CA ARG A 145 9.05 3.13 6.33
C ARG A 145 8.91 3.03 7.85
N ARG A 146 7.82 2.43 8.34
CA ARG A 146 7.61 2.22 9.77
C ARG A 146 8.58 1.20 10.35
N LEU A 147 8.92 0.16 9.59
CA LEU A 147 9.93 -0.82 9.99
C LEU A 147 11.31 -0.18 10.14
N GLN A 148 11.67 0.73 9.22
CA GLN A 148 12.90 1.51 9.37
C GLN A 148 12.88 2.37 10.63
N THR A 149 11.77 3.03 10.95
CA THR A 149 11.63 3.78 12.21
C THR A 149 11.82 2.85 13.43
N LEU A 150 11.18 1.67 13.43
CA LEU A 150 11.36 0.67 14.49
C LEU A 150 12.83 0.28 14.66
N GLN A 151 13.53 -0.02 13.57
CA GLN A 151 14.96 -0.39 13.57
C GLN A 151 15.83 0.71 14.20
N PHE A 152 15.57 1.98 13.86
CA PHE A 152 16.31 3.11 14.43
C PHE A 152 15.99 3.33 15.91
N ASP A 153 14.71 3.28 16.28
CA ASP A 153 14.27 3.43 17.68
C ASP A 153 14.88 2.31 18.53
N TRP A 154 14.82 1.07 18.04
CA TRP A 154 15.45 -0.09 18.68
C TRP A 154 16.97 0.09 18.86
N ALA A 155 17.68 0.47 17.80
CA ALA A 155 19.12 0.72 17.86
C ALA A 155 19.46 1.85 18.85
N SER A 156 18.64 2.90 18.92
CA SER A 156 18.84 4.01 19.86
C SER A 156 18.69 3.58 21.32
N GLU A 157 17.73 2.69 21.62
CA GLU A 157 17.52 2.15 22.97
C GLU A 157 18.62 1.14 23.35
N ASN A 158 19.06 0.29 22.42
CA ASN A 158 20.21 -0.61 22.64
C ASN A 158 21.50 0.17 22.91
N VAL A 159 21.75 1.26 22.17
CA VAL A 159 22.91 2.13 22.40
C VAL A 159 22.80 2.84 23.75
N ARG A 160 21.60 3.26 24.16
CA ARG A 160 21.36 3.84 25.50
C ARG A 160 21.59 2.83 26.62
N GLU A 161 21.28 1.56 26.40
CA GLU A 161 21.56 0.50 27.37
C GLU A 161 23.07 0.25 27.51
N VAL A 162 23.83 0.27 26.40
CA VAL A 162 25.28 -0.02 26.38
C VAL A 162 26.15 1.19 26.77
N LEU A 163 25.74 2.41 26.45
CA LEU A 163 26.53 3.65 26.63
C LEU A 163 25.91 4.65 27.62
N GLY A 164 24.71 4.39 28.14
CA GLY A 164 23.99 5.31 29.01
C GLY A 164 24.60 5.41 30.41
N PRO A 165 24.44 6.56 31.10
CA PRO A 165 24.68 6.65 32.54
C PRO A 165 23.86 5.58 33.27
N THR A 166 24.40 5.02 34.36
CA THR A 166 23.83 3.91 35.17
C THR A 166 22.49 4.23 35.87
N GLU A 167 21.72 5.21 35.39
CA GLU A 167 20.52 5.75 36.03
C GLU A 167 19.24 4.94 35.74
N GLY A 168 19.24 4.08 34.71
CA GLY A 168 18.09 3.22 34.37
C GLY A 168 18.30 1.77 34.81
N THR A 169 17.35 1.21 35.56
CA THR A 169 17.36 -0.23 35.85
C THR A 169 17.12 -1.03 34.57
N ALA A 170 17.65 -2.26 34.48
CA ALA A 170 17.41 -3.15 33.33
C ALA A 170 15.91 -3.36 33.03
N SER A 171 15.05 -3.27 34.07
CA SER A 171 13.59 -3.31 33.93
C SER A 171 13.04 -2.12 33.15
N GLU A 172 13.53 -0.91 33.39
CA GLU A 172 13.07 0.31 32.71
C GLU A 172 13.51 0.36 31.24
N ALA A 173 14.69 -0.18 30.93
CA ALA A 173 15.13 -0.37 29.56
C ALA A 173 14.24 -1.39 28.82
N ALA A 174 13.92 -2.51 29.48
CA ALA A 174 13.01 -3.52 28.93
C ALA A 174 11.60 -2.95 28.67
N GLU A 175 11.05 -2.15 29.59
CA GLU A 175 9.74 -1.50 29.42
C GLU A 175 9.72 -0.52 28.23
N ARG A 176 10.81 0.23 28.01
CA ARG A 176 10.96 1.10 26.84
C ARG A 176 10.97 0.29 25.54
N CYS A 177 11.77 -0.78 25.48
CA CYS A 177 11.84 -1.66 24.32
C CYS A 177 10.48 -2.31 23.99
N LEU A 178 9.76 -2.80 25.01
CA LEU A 178 8.40 -3.34 24.84
C LEU A 178 7.41 -2.30 24.34
N THR A 179 7.53 -1.05 24.82
CA THR A 179 6.67 0.06 24.37
C THR A 179 6.89 0.36 22.89
N VAL A 180 8.14 0.37 22.42
CA VAL A 180 8.48 0.58 21.00
C VAL A 180 7.89 -0.54 20.13
N LEU A 181 8.06 -1.81 20.51
CA LEU A 181 7.52 -2.97 19.78
C LEU A 181 5.98 -2.95 19.72
N ARG A 182 5.34 -2.64 20.85
CA ARG A 182 3.88 -2.52 20.94
C ARG A 182 3.35 -1.44 20.02
N ARG A 183 3.93 -0.23 20.08
CA ARG A 183 3.51 0.91 19.26
C ARG A 183 3.61 0.58 17.78
N PHE A 184 4.71 -0.03 17.35
CA PHE A 184 4.88 -0.45 15.96
C PHE A 184 3.80 -1.46 15.53
N SER A 185 3.51 -2.46 16.37
CA SER A 185 2.50 -3.48 16.08
C SER A 185 1.10 -2.89 15.94
N GLU A 186 0.76 -1.93 16.80
CA GLU A 186 -0.48 -1.16 16.73
C GLU A 186 -0.53 -0.31 15.44
N ASP A 187 0.56 0.37 15.07
CA ASP A 187 0.66 1.20 13.86
C ASP A 187 0.51 0.38 12.57
N VAL A 188 1.05 -0.84 12.51
CA VAL A 188 0.89 -1.76 11.38
C VAL A 188 -0.55 -2.26 11.31
N THR A 189 -1.13 -2.67 12.44
CA THR A 189 -2.52 -3.14 12.49
C THR A 189 -3.50 -2.04 12.07
N GLU A 190 -3.26 -0.80 12.50
CA GLU A 190 -4.07 0.35 12.09
C GLU A 190 -3.90 0.66 10.60
N LEU A 191 -2.71 0.49 10.02
CA LEU A 191 -2.52 0.64 8.58
C LEU A 191 -3.45 -0.29 7.79
N VAL A 192 -3.39 -1.58 8.12
CA VAL A 192 -4.14 -2.62 7.43
C VAL A 192 -5.65 -2.38 7.60
N ARG A 193 -6.07 -1.97 8.81
CA ARG A 193 -7.45 -1.58 9.10
C ARG A 193 -7.90 -0.38 8.25
N SER A 194 -7.10 0.68 8.19
CA SER A 194 -7.41 1.89 7.41
C SER A 194 -7.51 1.61 5.91
N GLU A 195 -6.62 0.76 5.39
CA GLU A 195 -6.64 0.37 3.98
C GLU A 195 -7.87 -0.49 3.67
N THR A 196 -8.19 -1.43 4.55
CA THR A 196 -9.40 -2.26 4.41
C THR A 196 -10.66 -1.39 4.41
N ALA A 197 -10.71 -0.37 5.27
CA ALA A 197 -11.82 0.59 5.30
C ALA A 197 -11.89 1.43 4.02
N GLU A 198 -10.76 1.94 3.53
CA GLU A 198 -10.68 2.69 2.28
C GLU A 198 -11.15 1.83 1.09
N TRP A 199 -10.75 0.56 1.07
CA TRP A 199 -11.18 -0.41 0.07
C TRP A 199 -12.70 -0.66 0.10
N MET A 200 -13.31 -0.78 1.29
CA MET A 200 -14.76 -0.90 1.43
C MET A 200 -15.51 0.35 0.94
N VAL A 201 -14.96 1.55 1.18
CA VAL A 201 -15.56 2.81 0.68
C VAL A 201 -15.47 2.87 -0.84
N GLU A 202 -14.33 2.54 -1.44
CA GLU A 202 -14.18 2.52 -2.90
C GLU A 202 -15.13 1.51 -3.56
N PHE A 203 -15.29 0.32 -2.94
CA PHE A 203 -16.21 -0.70 -3.45
C PHE A 203 -17.68 -0.30 -3.33
N SER A 204 -18.07 0.35 -2.22
CA SER A 204 -19.45 0.81 -1.99
C SER A 204 -19.83 2.08 -2.77
N SER A 205 -18.86 2.91 -3.14
CA SER A 205 -19.10 4.19 -3.82
C SER A 205 -19.41 4.08 -5.32
N GLY A 206 -19.29 2.89 -5.92
CA GLY A 206 -19.52 2.66 -7.35
C GLY A 206 -18.61 3.50 -8.28
N PRO A 207 -18.51 3.15 -9.58
CA PRO A 207 -17.72 3.93 -10.51
C PRO A 207 -18.43 5.28 -10.80
N ALA A 208 -18.02 6.35 -10.14
CA ALA A 208 -18.44 7.70 -10.51
C ALA A 208 -18.09 7.97 -11.99
N PRO A 209 -19.06 8.41 -12.82
CA PRO A 209 -18.84 8.58 -14.25
C PRO A 209 -17.98 9.82 -14.50
N LEU A 210 -16.72 9.61 -14.85
CA LEU A 210 -15.77 10.64 -15.33
C LEU A 210 -16.06 11.05 -16.79
N VAL A 211 -17.32 11.02 -17.23
CA VAL A 211 -17.71 11.36 -18.62
C VAL A 211 -17.78 12.88 -18.84
N MET A 212 -17.73 13.72 -17.80
CA MET A 212 -17.96 15.16 -17.94
C MET A 212 -16.75 16.06 -17.60
N GLN A 213 -15.52 15.56 -17.66
CA GLN A 213 -14.31 16.40 -17.44
C GLN A 213 -13.43 16.53 -18.69
N SER A 214 -13.70 15.75 -19.76
CA SER A 214 -12.98 15.86 -21.05
C SER A 214 -13.70 16.73 -22.09
N LEU A 215 -14.94 17.18 -21.81
CA LEU A 215 -15.62 18.20 -22.59
C LEU A 215 -15.36 19.58 -21.94
N GLY A 216 -14.08 19.96 -21.89
CA GLY A 216 -13.71 21.35 -21.62
C GLY A 216 -14.40 22.24 -22.65
N ALA A 217 -15.15 23.20 -22.14
CA ALA A 217 -15.94 24.18 -22.87
C ALA A 217 -15.21 24.76 -24.10
N PRO A 218 -15.93 25.13 -25.18
CA PRO A 218 -15.31 25.86 -26.28
C PRO A 218 -14.78 27.19 -25.74
N SER A 219 -13.46 27.29 -25.64
CA SER A 219 -12.78 28.55 -25.41
C SER A 219 -13.10 29.45 -26.60
N SER A 220 -13.88 30.49 -26.34
CA SER A 220 -14.14 31.57 -27.29
C SER A 220 -12.81 32.13 -27.77
N ARG A 221 -12.55 31.96 -29.07
CA ARG A 221 -11.45 32.57 -29.82
C ARG A 221 -11.49 34.10 -29.58
N ALA A 222 -10.56 34.59 -28.77
CA ALA A 222 -10.22 36.02 -28.72
C ALA A 222 -9.17 36.28 -29.80
N GLU A 223 -9.51 37.19 -30.70
CA GLU A 223 -8.71 37.66 -31.82
C GLU A 223 -7.51 38.50 -31.34
N ALA A 224 -6.50 38.59 -32.20
CA ALA A 224 -5.11 38.98 -31.94
C ALA A 224 -4.87 40.39 -31.34
N GLY A 225 -3.81 40.53 -30.53
CA GLY A 225 -3.14 41.82 -30.29
C GLY A 225 -2.13 41.89 -29.13
N LEU A 226 -0.83 41.86 -29.48
CA LEU A 226 0.38 42.37 -28.76
C LEU A 226 1.13 41.48 -27.72
N PRO A 227 2.51 41.52 -27.68
CA PRO A 227 3.35 40.59 -26.91
C PRO A 227 3.97 41.25 -25.63
N PRO A 228 4.82 40.55 -24.84
CA PRO A 228 4.60 40.19 -23.45
C PRO A 228 5.19 41.19 -22.42
N ALA A 229 4.50 41.41 -21.28
CA ALA A 229 5.07 42.16 -20.16
C ALA A 229 4.73 41.53 -18.80
N ARG A 230 5.79 41.07 -18.13
CA ARG A 230 6.03 41.00 -16.68
C ARG A 230 5.05 40.18 -15.81
N PHE A 231 5.62 39.14 -15.21
CA PHE A 231 5.10 38.42 -14.04
C PHE A 231 4.50 39.34 -12.96
N PRO A 232 3.25 39.09 -12.49
CA PRO A 232 2.78 39.65 -11.24
C PRO A 232 3.11 38.70 -10.07
N LEU A 233 3.82 39.23 -9.08
CA LEU A 233 4.04 38.63 -7.76
C LEU A 233 2.69 38.49 -7.00
N PRO A 234 2.46 37.41 -6.25
CA PRO A 234 1.24 37.23 -5.45
C PRO A 234 1.23 38.13 -4.20
N PRO A 235 0.08 38.72 -3.81
CA PRO A 235 -0.02 39.57 -2.62
C PRO A 235 0.05 38.74 -1.33
N GLY A 236 1.04 39.03 -0.48
CA GLY A 236 1.24 38.39 0.81
C GLY A 236 0.13 38.70 1.82
N THR A 237 -0.41 37.63 2.41
CA THR A 237 -1.32 37.66 3.56
C THR A 237 -0.58 38.14 4.81
N ARG A 238 -0.92 39.33 5.30
CA ARG A 238 -0.45 39.83 6.61
C ARG A 238 -1.11 39.01 7.74
N PRO A 239 -0.34 38.47 8.70
CA PRO A 239 -0.90 37.84 9.89
C PRO A 239 -1.59 38.88 10.80
N ASN A 240 -2.84 38.58 11.18
CA ASN A 240 -3.62 39.35 12.16
C ASN A 240 -3.05 39.09 13.57
N MET A 241 -2.22 40.02 14.07
CA MET A 241 -1.71 39.95 15.45
C MET A 241 -2.77 40.46 16.44
N PRO A 242 -3.12 39.68 17.48
CA PRO A 242 -4.05 40.13 18.51
C PRO A 242 -3.43 41.31 19.27
N ARG A 243 -4.13 42.45 19.30
CA ARG A 243 -3.72 43.63 20.05
C ARG A 243 -3.70 43.30 21.55
N GLN A 244 -2.51 43.23 22.13
CA GLN A 244 -2.33 43.22 23.58
C GLN A 244 -2.85 44.56 24.14
N ARG A 245 -3.78 44.49 25.09
CA ARG A 245 -4.35 45.64 25.78
C ARG A 245 -3.34 46.10 26.86
N PRO A 246 -3.04 47.41 27.01
CA PRO A 246 -2.13 47.90 28.06
C PRO A 246 -2.67 47.64 29.47
N PRO A 247 -1.80 47.45 30.49
CA PRO A 247 -2.22 47.32 31.88
C PRO A 247 -2.74 48.64 32.45
N GLU A 248 -3.87 48.58 33.15
CA GLU A 248 -4.43 49.72 33.90
C GLU A 248 -3.53 50.09 35.08
N GLN A 249 -3.31 51.39 35.28
CA GLN A 249 -2.56 51.92 36.42
C GLN A 249 -3.48 52.03 37.65
N PRO A 250 -2.97 51.79 38.87
CA PRO A 250 -3.77 51.74 40.08
C PRO A 250 -4.16 53.15 40.57
N ARG A 251 -5.42 53.29 40.98
CA ARG A 251 -5.85 54.22 42.03
C ARG A 251 -6.93 53.56 42.88
#